data_AF-A0A4T0WE46-F1
#
_entry.id   AF-A0A4T0WE46-F1
#
_cell.length_a   1.000
_cell.length_b   1.000
_cell.length_c   1.000
_cell.angle_alpha   90.00
_cell.angle_beta   90.00
_cell.angle_gamma   90.00
#
_symmetry.space_group_name_H-M   'P 1'
#
loop_
_entity.id
_entity.type
_entity.pdbx_description
1 polymer ?
#
loop_
_entity_poly.entity_id
_entity_poly.type
_entity_poly.pdbx_seq_one_letter_code
_entity_poly.pdbx_strand_id
1 'polypeptide(L)'
;MYDTLSLSTCFDTLQDTNGDNQARAWIRKALDAKIDLARFVADRRGKGRATEVVGYLKGAFNLGFRIRFEDDGPDTVIRFPKPGHISTAFLEEKLVNEVRAIEFIRHNTTIPVPFVHAWGLTHESPRQLGPFIIMDFVEGTLASRILQKPTDDDQQELILNPDLDSSLLDSFYRQVAGYLLQLSRLEFKRIGAISKEPGEPGGGKDVWSSSKRPLTYNMNELATSAGYPADGFPTTSFGRASDFFKSVAREHLVHLRTQRNLAFTPEIARARYIARHRYLQLVDTYCSAEDDAGPFAPFCDDFRPANMLVDPDTMQITAVLDWEFTNAMPAQFSHDPPWWLLLADPGSWVDRDAVQEFRDLYEPRMEQFLRMLETVEAEEGRDACGDGDGDDRPPLSARMRASWATGRFWFDFASRKSYDVDTIYWKVLHEGGDAAALLEPEVRAGMDAAVEEKMAQLKEYREECAMRFPDEKADDNE
;
A
#
# COMPACT_ATOMS: atom_id res chain seq x y z
N MET A 1 0.59 30.93 5.74
CA MET A 1 1.02 31.44 4.40
C MET A 1 1.12 30.29 3.41
N TYR A 2 1.59 29.11 3.82
CA TYR A 2 1.73 27.95 2.94
C TYR A 2 0.45 27.12 2.79
N ASP A 3 -0.55 27.31 3.66
CA ASP A 3 -1.80 26.55 3.68
C ASP A 3 -2.68 26.74 2.43
N THR A 4 -2.40 27.75 1.61
CA THR A 4 -3.12 28.03 0.35
C THR A 4 -2.34 27.61 -0.90
N LEU A 5 -1.13 27.08 -0.76
CA LEU A 5 -0.36 26.59 -1.91
C LEU A 5 -0.90 25.24 -2.36
N SER A 6 -1.03 25.05 -3.67
CA SER A 6 -1.19 23.71 -4.24
C SER A 6 0.14 22.97 -4.11
N LEU A 7 0.17 21.98 -3.22
CA LEU A 7 1.32 21.10 -3.00
C LEU A 7 1.11 19.73 -3.65
N SER A 8 0.10 19.60 -4.53
CA SER A 8 -0.11 18.38 -5.29
C SER A 8 1.18 18.01 -6.01
N THR A 9 1.60 16.77 -5.80
CA THR A 9 2.92 16.32 -6.21
C THR A 9 2.83 15.68 -7.58
N CYS A 10 3.62 16.17 -8.52
CA CYS A 10 3.76 15.52 -9.82
C CYS A 10 4.78 14.38 -9.76
N PHE A 11 4.56 13.34 -10.54
CA PHE A 11 5.57 12.32 -10.80
C PHE A 11 6.70 12.87 -11.68
N ASP A 12 7.86 12.20 -11.67
CA ASP A 12 8.94 12.51 -12.60
C ASP A 12 8.61 11.91 -13.99
N THR A 13 8.20 12.76 -14.94
CA THR A 13 7.79 12.36 -16.29
C THR A 13 8.87 11.55 -17.01
N LEU A 14 10.16 11.84 -16.77
CA LEU A 14 11.26 11.11 -17.39
C LEU A 14 11.34 9.69 -16.84
N GLN A 15 11.17 9.52 -15.53
CA GLN A 15 11.17 8.22 -14.87
C GLN A 15 9.93 7.40 -15.24
N ASP A 16 8.75 8.00 -15.20
CA ASP A 16 7.51 7.33 -15.62
C ASP A 16 7.60 6.88 -17.06
N THR A 17 8.08 7.75 -17.96
CA THR A 17 8.28 7.38 -19.38
C THR A 17 9.28 6.23 -19.53
N ASN A 18 10.36 6.21 -18.74
CA ASN A 18 11.32 5.10 -18.73
C ASN A 18 10.64 3.80 -18.29
N GLY A 19 9.91 3.84 -17.18
CA GLY A 19 9.17 2.71 -16.61
C GLY A 19 8.13 2.17 -17.58
N ASP A 20 7.32 3.04 -18.17
CA ASP A 20 6.29 2.69 -19.15
C ASP A 20 6.87 2.07 -20.41
N ASN A 21 7.99 2.60 -20.92
CA ASN A 21 8.66 2.02 -22.08
C ASN A 21 9.18 0.61 -21.76
N GLN A 22 9.78 0.43 -20.58
CA GLN A 22 10.26 -0.87 -20.12
C GLN A 22 9.10 -1.86 -19.98
N ALA A 23 8.01 -1.45 -19.33
CA ALA A 23 6.82 -2.26 -19.14
C ALA A 23 6.15 -2.61 -20.47
N ARG A 24 5.98 -1.65 -21.39
CA ARG A 24 5.42 -1.91 -22.73
C ARG A 24 6.26 -2.92 -23.51
N ALA A 25 7.58 -2.80 -23.49
CA ALA A 25 8.47 -3.75 -24.14
C ALA A 25 8.36 -5.15 -23.53
N TRP A 26 8.27 -5.24 -22.20
CA TRP A 26 8.12 -6.49 -21.48
C TRP A 26 6.75 -7.16 -21.70
N ILE A 27 5.65 -6.39 -21.64
CA ILE A 27 4.28 -6.88 -21.86
C ILE A 27 4.16 -7.53 -23.24
N ARG A 28 4.76 -6.95 -24.29
CA ARG A 28 4.77 -7.55 -25.63
C ARG A 28 5.40 -8.95 -25.61
N LYS A 29 6.55 -9.11 -24.97
CA LYS A 29 7.21 -10.42 -24.81
C LYS A 29 6.34 -11.42 -24.04
N ALA A 30 5.65 -10.98 -22.99
CA ALA A 30 4.76 -11.83 -22.22
C ALA A 30 3.54 -12.28 -23.05
N LEU A 31 2.94 -11.38 -23.83
CA LEU A 31 1.81 -11.68 -24.72
C LEU A 31 2.19 -12.66 -25.84
N ASP A 32 3.44 -12.61 -26.33
CA ASP A 32 3.96 -13.56 -27.32
C ASP A 32 4.22 -14.96 -26.73
N ALA A 33 4.27 -15.09 -25.40
CA ALA A 33 4.58 -16.33 -24.69
C ALA A 33 3.35 -17.13 -24.26
N LYS A 34 2.12 -16.73 -24.61
CA LYS A 34 0.86 -17.32 -24.12
C LYS A 34 0.80 -18.85 -24.16
N ILE A 35 1.24 -19.45 -25.28
CA ILE A 35 1.21 -20.92 -25.45
C ILE A 35 2.20 -21.60 -24.50
N ASP A 36 3.41 -21.04 -24.34
CA ASP A 36 4.42 -21.60 -23.44
C ASP A 36 4.00 -21.44 -21.98
N LEU A 37 3.36 -20.31 -21.64
CA LEU A 37 2.76 -20.07 -20.32
C LEU A 37 1.68 -21.11 -20.00
N ALA A 38 0.77 -21.40 -20.94
CA ALA A 38 -0.28 -22.41 -20.73
C ALA A 38 0.28 -23.80 -20.44
N ARG A 39 1.31 -24.23 -21.20
CA ARG A 39 2.00 -25.51 -20.97
C ARG A 39 2.70 -25.53 -19.60
N PHE A 40 3.47 -24.49 -19.32
CA PHE A 40 4.21 -24.38 -18.06
C PHE A 40 3.29 -24.43 -16.84
N VAL A 41 2.15 -23.74 -16.89
CA VAL A 41 1.19 -23.74 -15.79
C VAL A 41 0.51 -25.09 -15.62
N ALA A 42 0.19 -25.79 -16.73
CA ALA A 42 -0.33 -27.15 -16.64
C ALA A 42 0.67 -28.11 -15.98
N ASP A 43 1.95 -28.03 -16.37
CA ASP A 43 3.02 -28.84 -15.78
C ASP A 43 3.19 -28.55 -14.27
N ARG A 44 3.17 -27.27 -13.88
CA ARG A 44 3.32 -26.83 -12.49
C ARG A 44 2.11 -27.16 -11.61
N ARG A 45 0.89 -27.07 -12.15
CA ARG A 45 -0.35 -27.46 -11.47
C ARG A 45 -0.40 -28.98 -11.26
N GLY A 46 0.19 -29.75 -12.18
CA GLY A 46 0.31 -31.21 -12.08
C GLY A 46 -1.01 -31.98 -12.20
N LYS A 47 -2.11 -31.31 -12.56
CA LYS A 47 -3.46 -31.86 -12.70
C LYS A 47 -4.22 -31.16 -13.83
N GLY A 48 -4.91 -31.96 -14.65
CA GLY A 48 -5.69 -31.46 -15.77
C GLY A 48 -4.82 -31.01 -16.95
N ARG A 49 -5.40 -31.04 -18.15
CA ARG A 49 -4.76 -30.50 -19.36
C ARG A 49 -5.22 -29.06 -19.56
N ALA A 50 -4.30 -28.13 -19.83
CA ALA A 50 -4.69 -26.79 -20.25
C ALA A 50 -5.40 -26.86 -21.62
N THR A 51 -6.56 -26.20 -21.72
CA THR A 51 -7.40 -26.16 -22.92
C THR A 51 -7.25 -24.83 -23.65
N GLU A 52 -7.18 -23.73 -22.90
CA GLU A 52 -7.28 -22.38 -23.45
C GLU A 52 -6.55 -21.34 -22.56
N VAL A 53 -5.97 -20.31 -23.18
CA VAL A 53 -5.66 -19.05 -22.49
C VAL A 53 -6.85 -18.11 -22.65
N VAL A 54 -7.68 -18.02 -21.62
CA VAL A 54 -8.96 -17.29 -21.63
C VAL A 54 -8.75 -15.80 -21.86
N GLY A 55 -7.69 -15.25 -21.27
CA GLY A 55 -7.40 -13.82 -21.36
C GLY A 55 -6.22 -13.43 -20.48
N TYR A 56 -6.02 -12.13 -20.37
CA TYR A 56 -5.03 -11.54 -19.48
C TYR A 56 -5.68 -10.53 -18.54
N LEU A 57 -5.10 -10.40 -17.36
CA LEU A 57 -5.48 -9.46 -16.31
C LEU A 57 -4.33 -8.46 -16.16
N LYS A 58 -4.59 -7.17 -16.34
CA LYS A 58 -3.55 -6.14 -16.24
C LYS A 58 -3.92 -5.19 -15.09
N GLY A 59 -3.09 -5.18 -14.05
CA GLY A 59 -3.17 -4.21 -12.96
C GLY A 59 -2.09 -3.13 -13.06
N ALA A 60 -1.96 -2.31 -12.02
CA ALA A 60 -0.94 -1.27 -11.91
C ALA A 60 0.48 -1.85 -11.90
N PHE A 61 0.71 -2.94 -11.16
CA PHE A 61 2.03 -3.56 -11.02
C PHE A 61 2.17 -4.94 -11.63
N ASN A 62 1.07 -5.65 -11.89
CA ASN A 62 1.11 -7.04 -12.28
C ASN A 62 0.43 -7.30 -13.64
N LEU A 63 0.90 -8.33 -14.35
CA LEU A 63 0.24 -8.91 -15.52
C LEU A 63 -0.03 -10.39 -15.24
N GLY A 64 -1.28 -10.81 -15.37
CA GLY A 64 -1.74 -12.18 -15.20
C GLY A 64 -2.28 -12.78 -16.50
N PHE A 65 -2.18 -14.10 -16.64
CA PHE A 65 -2.81 -14.86 -17.72
C PHE A 65 -3.73 -15.91 -17.11
N ARG A 66 -5.02 -15.87 -17.45
CA ARG A 66 -6.02 -16.84 -17.01
C ARG A 66 -5.99 -18.03 -17.95
N ILE A 67 -5.81 -19.22 -17.40
CA ILE A 67 -5.67 -20.48 -18.13
C ILE A 67 -6.78 -21.42 -17.68
N ARG A 68 -7.52 -21.92 -18.65
CA ARG A 68 -8.61 -22.87 -18.46
C ARG A 68 -8.12 -24.29 -18.62
N PHE A 69 -8.73 -25.17 -17.84
CA PHE A 69 -8.41 -26.58 -17.80
C PHE A 69 -9.60 -27.42 -18.27
N GLU A 70 -9.29 -28.65 -18.64
CA GLU A 70 -10.25 -29.65 -19.12
C GLU A 70 -10.98 -30.36 -17.98
N ASP A 71 -10.48 -30.22 -16.75
CA ASP A 71 -11.10 -30.77 -15.55
C ASP A 71 -12.17 -29.82 -14.97
N ASP A 72 -12.97 -30.33 -14.04
CA ASP A 72 -13.99 -29.52 -13.33
C ASP A 72 -13.38 -28.62 -12.24
N GLY A 73 -12.05 -28.43 -12.25
CA GLY A 73 -11.34 -27.58 -11.29
C GLY A 73 -11.42 -26.10 -11.66
N PRO A 74 -11.06 -25.18 -10.73
CA PRO A 74 -11.01 -23.76 -11.05
C PRO A 74 -9.97 -23.48 -12.15
N ASP A 75 -10.20 -22.41 -12.90
CA ASP A 75 -9.18 -21.83 -13.76
C ASP A 75 -7.97 -21.39 -12.93
N THR A 76 -6.82 -21.23 -13.56
CA THR A 76 -5.58 -20.82 -12.88
C THR A 76 -5.04 -19.54 -13.49
N VAL A 77 -4.51 -18.65 -12.65
CA VAL A 77 -3.76 -17.47 -13.10
C VAL A 77 -2.28 -17.68 -12.86
N ILE A 78 -1.48 -17.46 -13.90
CA ILE A 78 -0.06 -17.13 -13.72
C ILE A 78 0.12 -15.62 -13.75
N ARG A 79 0.70 -15.05 -12.68
CA ARG A 79 0.88 -13.60 -12.51
C ARG A 79 2.37 -13.27 -12.35
N PHE A 80 2.77 -12.18 -12.99
CA PHE A 80 4.12 -11.62 -12.97
C PHE A 80 4.08 -10.15 -12.54
N PRO A 81 5.03 -9.69 -11.72
CA PRO A 81 5.27 -8.27 -11.55
C PRO A 81 5.85 -7.69 -12.86
N LYS A 82 5.41 -6.48 -13.22
CA LYS A 82 5.78 -5.78 -14.46
C LYS A 82 7.07 -4.97 -14.22
N PRO A 83 8.18 -5.29 -14.90
CA PRO A 83 9.37 -4.44 -14.89
C PRO A 83 9.03 -3.04 -15.37
N GLY A 84 9.59 -2.02 -14.73
CA GLY A 84 9.35 -0.61 -15.03
C GLY A 84 8.27 0.03 -14.18
N HIS A 85 7.24 -0.75 -13.78
CA HIS A 85 6.26 -0.33 -12.76
C HIS A 85 6.62 -0.91 -11.38
N ILE A 86 7.37 -2.01 -11.37
CA ILE A 86 8.12 -2.49 -10.23
C ILE A 86 9.60 -2.30 -10.51
N SER A 87 10.33 -1.79 -9.53
CA SER A 87 11.79 -1.67 -9.62
C SER A 87 12.40 -3.04 -9.92
N THR A 88 13.32 -3.09 -10.90
CA THR A 88 13.95 -4.36 -11.30
C THR A 88 14.69 -5.02 -10.14
N ALA A 89 15.24 -4.23 -9.20
CA ALA A 89 15.89 -4.72 -8.00
C ALA A 89 14.93 -5.40 -7.01
N PHE A 90 13.62 -5.13 -7.11
CA PHE A 90 12.60 -5.60 -6.16
C PHE A 90 11.74 -6.73 -6.71
N LEU A 91 11.79 -7.05 -8.01
CA LEU A 91 10.87 -8.01 -8.64
C LEU A 91 10.80 -9.36 -7.89
N GLU A 92 11.95 -9.97 -7.63
CA GLU A 92 12.01 -11.28 -6.98
C GLU A 92 11.69 -11.21 -5.48
N GLU A 93 12.21 -10.19 -4.80
CA GLU A 93 11.91 -9.97 -3.38
C GLU A 93 10.43 -9.72 -3.15
N LYS A 94 9.79 -8.86 -3.97
CA LYS A 94 8.35 -8.60 -3.95
C LYS A 94 7.55 -9.88 -4.11
N LEU A 95 7.89 -10.70 -5.11
CA LEU A 95 7.16 -11.95 -5.35
C LEU A 95 7.26 -12.89 -4.15
N VAL A 96 8.48 -13.09 -3.64
CA VAL A 96 8.70 -13.96 -2.48
C VAL A 96 7.91 -13.45 -1.27
N ASN A 97 7.98 -12.16 -0.98
CA ASN A 97 7.28 -11.56 0.16
C ASN A 97 5.75 -11.75 0.04
N GLU A 98 5.20 -11.54 -1.15
CA GLU A 98 3.77 -11.72 -1.40
C GLU A 98 3.32 -13.18 -1.22
N VAL A 99 4.07 -14.14 -1.76
CA VAL A 99 3.77 -15.57 -1.56
C VAL A 99 3.78 -15.91 -0.07
N ARG A 100 4.79 -15.43 0.67
CA ARG A 100 4.87 -15.68 2.12
C ARG A 100 3.75 -15.00 2.90
N ALA A 101 3.30 -13.82 2.49
CA ALA A 101 2.13 -13.18 3.05
C ALA A 101 0.87 -14.03 2.82
N ILE A 102 0.59 -14.47 1.59
CA ILE A 102 -0.57 -15.31 1.26
C ILE A 102 -0.55 -16.61 2.08
N GLU A 103 0.60 -17.29 2.13
CA GLU A 103 0.76 -18.49 2.96
C GLU A 103 0.48 -18.16 4.43
N PHE A 104 1.09 -17.12 4.99
CA PHE A 104 0.91 -16.74 6.39
C PHE A 104 -0.55 -16.45 6.74
N ILE A 105 -1.24 -15.64 5.92
CA ILE A 105 -2.64 -15.29 6.11
C ILE A 105 -3.52 -16.54 6.06
N ARG A 106 -3.32 -17.42 5.07
CA ARG A 106 -4.07 -18.67 4.93
C ARG A 106 -3.92 -19.60 6.14
N HIS A 107 -2.73 -19.63 6.75
CA HIS A 107 -2.46 -20.52 7.89
C HIS A 107 -2.97 -19.98 9.22
N ASN A 108 -3.09 -18.65 9.38
CA ASN A 108 -3.33 -18.02 10.68
C ASN A 108 -4.66 -17.26 10.78
N THR A 109 -5.45 -17.20 9.70
CA THR A 109 -6.72 -16.45 9.67
C THR A 109 -7.79 -17.21 8.90
N THR A 110 -9.03 -16.75 9.00
CA THR A 110 -10.16 -17.21 8.18
C THR A 110 -10.32 -16.40 6.88
N ILE A 111 -9.38 -15.48 6.58
CA ILE A 111 -9.45 -14.65 5.38
C ILE A 111 -9.33 -15.55 4.15
N PRO A 112 -10.30 -15.54 3.23
CA PRO A 112 -10.24 -16.37 2.05
C PRO A 112 -9.20 -15.80 1.10
N VAL A 113 -8.09 -16.51 0.88
CA VAL A 113 -7.05 -16.13 -0.09
C VAL A 113 -6.91 -17.18 -1.18
N PRO A 114 -6.58 -16.80 -2.44
CA PRO A 114 -6.37 -17.75 -3.53
C PRO A 114 -5.37 -18.85 -3.15
N PHE A 115 -5.63 -20.09 -3.58
CA PHE A 115 -4.65 -21.17 -3.37
C PHE A 115 -3.48 -20.99 -4.33
N VAL A 116 -2.26 -21.00 -3.80
CA VAL A 116 -1.02 -20.93 -4.58
C VAL A 116 -0.60 -22.35 -4.95
N HIS A 117 -0.66 -22.67 -6.24
CA HIS A 117 -0.22 -23.97 -6.78
C HIS A 117 1.30 -24.06 -6.88
N ALA A 118 1.92 -22.99 -7.36
CA ALA A 118 3.36 -22.90 -7.57
C ALA A 118 3.79 -21.44 -7.65
N TRP A 119 5.06 -21.20 -7.39
CA TRP A 119 5.72 -19.93 -7.65
C TRP A 119 7.18 -20.21 -7.98
N GLY A 120 7.89 -19.22 -8.52
CA GLY A 120 9.29 -19.40 -8.87
C GLY A 120 9.96 -18.09 -9.25
N LEU A 121 11.30 -18.13 -9.28
CA LEU A 121 12.12 -16.98 -9.61
C LEU A 121 12.33 -16.85 -11.13
N THR A 122 12.99 -15.79 -11.56
CA THR A 122 13.17 -15.46 -13.00
C THR A 122 13.80 -16.61 -13.79
N HIS A 123 14.78 -17.29 -13.20
CA HIS A 123 15.50 -18.38 -13.86
C HIS A 123 14.64 -19.63 -14.12
N GLU A 124 13.54 -19.80 -13.39
CA GLU A 124 12.58 -20.89 -13.56
C GLU A 124 11.42 -20.53 -14.50
N SER A 125 11.32 -19.25 -14.85
CA SER A 125 10.20 -18.66 -15.58
C SER A 125 10.29 -18.97 -17.08
N PRO A 126 9.16 -19.28 -17.76
CA PRO A 126 9.12 -19.41 -19.20
C PRO A 126 9.71 -18.18 -19.86
N ARG A 127 10.69 -18.39 -20.75
CA ARG A 127 11.40 -17.32 -21.48
C ARG A 127 12.05 -16.27 -20.57
N GLN A 128 12.31 -16.60 -19.29
CA GLN A 128 12.84 -15.68 -18.29
C GLN A 128 12.02 -14.38 -18.18
N LEU A 129 10.68 -14.49 -18.26
CA LEU A 129 9.80 -13.33 -18.17
C LEU A 129 9.88 -12.64 -16.80
N GLY A 130 10.35 -13.32 -15.76
CA GLY A 130 10.44 -12.76 -14.41
C GLY A 130 9.92 -13.73 -13.36
N PRO A 131 10.00 -13.36 -12.07
CA PRO A 131 9.41 -14.16 -11.00
C PRO A 131 7.90 -14.28 -11.21
N PHE A 132 7.31 -15.41 -10.81
CA PHE A 132 5.90 -15.68 -11.08
C PHE A 132 5.20 -16.37 -9.90
N ILE A 133 3.89 -16.16 -9.80
CA ILE A 133 2.98 -16.89 -8.92
C ILE A 133 1.87 -17.54 -9.77
N ILE A 134 1.58 -18.81 -9.51
CA ILE A 134 0.50 -19.59 -10.12
C ILE A 134 -0.51 -19.88 -9.01
N MET A 135 -1.72 -19.37 -9.15
CA MET A 135 -2.77 -19.50 -8.14
C MET A 135 -4.16 -19.68 -8.76
N ASP A 136 -5.12 -20.10 -7.94
CA ASP A 136 -6.52 -20.20 -8.36
C ASP A 136 -7.02 -18.86 -8.93
N PHE A 137 -7.76 -18.94 -10.04
CA PHE A 137 -8.63 -17.86 -10.45
C PHE A 137 -9.93 -17.97 -9.63
N VAL A 138 -10.26 -16.91 -8.88
CA VAL A 138 -11.50 -16.84 -8.13
C VAL A 138 -12.51 -16.01 -8.92
N GLU A 139 -13.63 -16.62 -9.27
CA GLU A 139 -14.78 -15.91 -9.86
C GLU A 139 -15.48 -15.06 -8.78
N GLY A 140 -15.87 -13.84 -9.13
CA GLY A 140 -16.63 -12.98 -8.22
C GLY A 140 -16.74 -11.54 -8.71
N THR A 141 -17.51 -10.74 -7.96
CA THR A 141 -17.66 -9.30 -8.19
C THR A 141 -16.81 -8.55 -7.19
N LEU A 142 -16.06 -7.53 -7.63
CA LEU A 142 -15.32 -6.67 -6.72
C LEU A 142 -16.28 -5.93 -5.79
N ALA A 143 -16.02 -5.96 -4.48
CA ALA A 143 -16.83 -5.26 -3.48
C ALA A 143 -16.91 -3.76 -3.80
N SER A 144 -15.81 -3.15 -4.25
CA SER A 144 -15.81 -1.74 -4.68
C SER A 144 -16.87 -1.43 -5.73
N ARG A 145 -17.12 -2.32 -6.70
CA ARG A 145 -18.12 -2.08 -7.76
C ARG A 145 -19.56 -2.08 -7.23
N ILE A 146 -19.84 -2.84 -6.18
CA ILE A 146 -21.16 -2.88 -5.55
C ILE A 146 -21.34 -1.69 -4.61
N LEU A 147 -20.28 -1.30 -3.90
CA LEU A 147 -20.30 -0.22 -2.91
C LEU A 147 -20.21 1.18 -3.54
N GLN A 148 -19.65 1.29 -4.74
CA GLN A 148 -19.46 2.57 -5.42
C GLN A 148 -20.80 3.18 -5.83
N LYS A 149 -20.87 4.52 -5.79
CA LYS A 149 -21.94 5.28 -6.42
C LYS A 149 -22.02 4.92 -7.92
N PRO A 150 -23.22 4.57 -8.44
CA PRO A 150 -23.38 4.32 -9.87
C PRO A 150 -22.88 5.49 -10.71
N THR A 151 -22.04 5.20 -11.68
CA THR A 151 -21.51 6.17 -12.64
C THR A 151 -21.39 5.52 -14.01
N ASP A 152 -21.62 6.31 -15.06
CA ASP A 152 -21.38 5.90 -16.45
C ASP A 152 -19.92 6.16 -16.88
N ASP A 153 -19.12 6.77 -16.00
CA ASP A 153 -17.73 7.12 -16.24
C ASP A 153 -16.79 6.28 -15.39
N ASP A 154 -16.19 5.26 -16.00
CA ASP A 154 -15.21 4.37 -15.38
C ASP A 154 -13.91 5.09 -14.94
N GLN A 155 -13.71 6.35 -15.33
CA GLN A 155 -12.56 7.17 -14.91
C GLN A 155 -12.85 8.02 -13.67
N GLN A 156 -14.10 8.11 -13.21
CA GLN A 156 -14.41 8.84 -11.99
C GLN A 156 -13.81 8.16 -10.76
N GLU A 157 -13.42 8.99 -9.80
CA GLU A 157 -12.96 8.53 -8.50
C GLU A 157 -14.02 7.61 -7.85
N LEU A 158 -13.55 6.50 -7.30
CA LEU A 158 -14.39 5.56 -6.57
C LEU A 158 -14.90 6.25 -5.30
N ILE A 159 -16.17 6.65 -5.28
CA ILE A 159 -16.82 7.23 -4.09
C ILE A 159 -17.91 6.26 -3.62
N LEU A 160 -17.98 6.02 -2.30
CA LEU A 160 -19.04 5.23 -1.68
C LEU A 160 -20.42 5.78 -2.05
N ASN A 161 -21.35 4.91 -2.42
CA ASN A 161 -22.74 5.30 -2.67
C ASN A 161 -23.40 5.83 -1.38
N PRO A 162 -23.81 7.11 -1.29
CA PRO A 162 -24.45 7.63 -0.09
C PRO A 162 -25.81 6.99 0.18
N ASP A 163 -26.48 6.50 -0.88
CA ASP A 163 -27.80 5.89 -0.85
C ASP A 163 -27.75 4.35 -0.68
N LEU A 164 -26.56 3.79 -0.38
CA LEU A 164 -26.40 2.36 -0.14
C LEU A 164 -27.25 1.92 1.06
N ASP A 165 -27.88 0.75 0.95
CA ASP A 165 -28.58 0.15 2.09
C ASP A 165 -27.61 -0.04 3.27
N SER A 166 -27.95 0.55 4.40
CA SER A 166 -27.15 0.47 5.62
C SER A 166 -26.96 -0.98 6.08
N SER A 167 -27.96 -1.85 5.89
CA SER A 167 -27.87 -3.25 6.33
C SER A 167 -26.87 -4.06 5.49
N LEU A 168 -26.81 -3.76 4.20
CA LEU A 168 -25.84 -4.33 3.26
C LEU A 168 -24.41 -3.90 3.63
N LEU A 169 -24.23 -2.61 3.93
CA LEU A 169 -22.94 -2.07 4.35
C LEU A 169 -22.49 -2.63 5.71
N ASP A 170 -23.41 -2.77 6.67
CA ASP A 170 -23.14 -3.38 7.97
C ASP A 170 -22.67 -4.83 7.83
N SER A 171 -23.31 -5.62 6.95
CA SER A 171 -22.90 -7.01 6.65
C SER A 171 -21.48 -7.08 6.09
N PHE A 172 -21.13 -6.18 5.17
CA PHE A 172 -19.78 -6.10 4.61
C PHE A 172 -18.76 -5.64 5.67
N TYR A 173 -19.03 -4.57 6.40
CA TYR A 173 -18.17 -4.05 7.46
C TYR A 173 -17.94 -5.06 8.58
N ARG A 174 -18.95 -5.84 8.95
CA ARG A 174 -18.80 -6.89 9.97
C ARG A 174 -17.80 -7.96 9.56
N GLN A 175 -17.81 -8.41 8.31
CA GLN A 175 -16.83 -9.37 7.81
C GLN A 175 -15.41 -8.79 7.80
N VAL A 176 -15.26 -7.57 7.28
CA VAL A 176 -13.98 -6.87 7.23
C VAL A 176 -13.43 -6.59 8.63
N ALA A 177 -14.29 -6.19 9.57
CA ALA A 177 -13.92 -6.00 10.97
C ALA A 177 -13.41 -7.30 11.61
N GLY A 178 -14.05 -8.44 11.34
CA GLY A 178 -13.57 -9.76 11.77
C GLY A 178 -12.19 -10.12 11.21
N TYR A 179 -11.92 -9.78 9.95
CA TYR A 179 -10.60 -9.98 9.35
C TYR A 179 -9.53 -9.06 9.94
N LEU A 180 -9.83 -7.77 10.11
CA LEU A 180 -8.90 -6.81 10.72
C LEU A 180 -8.61 -7.15 12.19
N LEU A 181 -9.61 -7.61 12.94
CA LEU A 181 -9.43 -8.08 14.32
C LEU A 181 -8.47 -9.29 14.37
N GLN A 182 -8.66 -10.29 13.50
CA GLN A 182 -7.74 -11.42 13.40
C GLN A 182 -6.32 -10.97 13.07
N LEU A 183 -6.13 -10.10 12.06
CA LEU A 183 -4.82 -9.58 11.68
C LEU A 183 -4.15 -8.82 12.84
N SER A 184 -4.90 -8.00 13.57
CA SER A 184 -4.37 -7.20 14.69
C SER A 184 -3.84 -8.04 15.87
N ARG A 185 -4.26 -9.31 15.96
CA ARG A 185 -3.83 -10.25 17.01
C ARG A 185 -2.62 -11.08 16.60
N LEU A 186 -2.18 -11.01 15.34
CA LEU A 186 -0.98 -11.68 14.88
C LEU A 186 0.23 -10.81 15.24
N GLU A 187 1.14 -11.35 16.04
CA GLU A 187 2.25 -10.59 16.60
C GLU A 187 3.60 -11.02 16.04
N PHE A 188 4.42 -10.02 15.72
CA PHE A 188 5.81 -10.17 15.28
C PHE A 188 6.74 -9.38 16.20
N LYS A 189 7.98 -9.88 16.33
CA LYS A 189 9.03 -9.24 17.15
C LYS A 189 9.74 -8.08 16.46
N ARG A 190 9.61 -7.97 15.14
CA ARG A 190 10.29 -6.96 14.32
C ARG A 190 9.38 -6.45 13.21
N ILE A 191 9.61 -5.21 12.78
CA ILE A 191 9.04 -4.65 11.56
C ILE A 191 9.89 -5.17 10.39
N GLY A 192 9.27 -5.89 9.45
CA GLY A 192 9.99 -6.55 8.38
C GLY A 192 9.13 -7.46 7.52
N ALA A 193 9.72 -7.98 6.44
CA ALA A 193 9.03 -8.87 5.52
C ALA A 193 8.70 -10.22 6.17
N ILE A 194 7.43 -10.62 6.08
CA ILE A 194 6.96 -11.90 6.60
C ILE A 194 7.67 -13.02 5.84
N SER A 195 8.40 -13.85 6.58
CA SER A 195 9.23 -14.92 6.04
C SER A 195 9.02 -16.21 6.82
N LYS A 196 9.33 -17.32 6.17
CA LYS A 196 9.29 -18.65 6.77
C LYS A 196 10.72 -19.15 6.92
N GLU A 197 11.18 -19.30 8.16
CA GLU A 197 12.49 -19.90 8.46
C GLU A 197 12.32 -21.41 8.62
N PRO A 198 13.23 -22.22 8.05
CA PRO A 198 13.18 -23.67 8.24
C PRO A 198 13.33 -23.99 9.73
N GLY A 199 12.49 -24.91 10.21
CA GLY A 199 12.63 -25.43 11.57
C GLY A 199 13.98 -26.12 11.79
N GLU A 200 14.35 -26.35 13.05
CA GLU A 200 15.61 -27.02 13.38
C GLU A 200 15.78 -28.37 12.63
N PRO A 201 17.00 -28.72 12.18
CA PRO A 201 17.27 -30.00 11.54
C PRO A 201 16.86 -31.16 12.46
N GLY A 202 15.86 -31.95 12.05
CA GLY A 202 15.32 -33.06 12.85
C GLY A 202 13.80 -33.09 13.02
N GLY A 203 13.06 -32.19 12.36
CA GLY A 203 11.59 -32.23 12.31
C GLY A 203 10.90 -31.07 13.03
N GLY A 204 11.61 -29.98 13.32
CA GLY A 204 10.99 -28.74 13.79
C GLY A 204 10.03 -28.21 12.74
N LYS A 205 8.85 -27.72 13.17
CA LYS A 205 7.95 -26.99 12.27
C LYS A 205 8.65 -25.70 11.83
N ASP A 206 8.43 -25.33 10.58
CA ASP A 206 8.80 -24.02 10.07
C ASP A 206 8.26 -22.90 10.98
N VAL A 207 9.06 -21.86 11.20
CA VAL A 207 8.73 -20.75 12.08
C VAL A 207 8.57 -19.48 11.26
N TRP A 208 7.46 -18.76 11.50
CA TRP A 208 7.23 -17.45 10.90
C TRP A 208 8.13 -16.40 11.56
N SER A 209 8.75 -15.55 10.74
CA SER A 209 9.65 -14.48 11.18
C SER A 209 9.42 -13.21 10.37
N SER A 210 9.99 -12.10 10.84
CA SER A 210 10.01 -10.80 10.15
C SER A 210 11.42 -10.19 10.15
N SER A 211 12.43 -11.04 10.01
CA SER A 211 13.84 -10.65 10.18
C SER A 211 14.42 -9.86 9.00
N LYS A 212 13.82 -9.98 7.81
CA LYS A 212 14.25 -9.26 6.60
C LYS A 212 13.68 -7.85 6.56
N ARG A 213 14.29 -6.95 5.77
CA ARG A 213 13.78 -5.58 5.57
C ARG A 213 12.31 -5.60 5.15
N PRO A 214 11.49 -4.62 5.57
CA PRO A 214 10.19 -4.42 4.95
C PRO A 214 10.39 -3.96 3.49
N LEU A 215 9.50 -4.37 2.60
CA LEU A 215 9.38 -3.82 1.25
C LEU A 215 8.00 -3.20 1.12
N THR A 216 7.93 -1.87 1.07
CA THR A 216 6.65 -1.14 1.06
C THR A 216 6.27 -0.68 -0.34
N TYR A 217 4.98 -0.41 -0.52
CA TYR A 217 4.44 0.24 -1.71
C TYR A 217 5.18 1.56 -1.98
N ASN A 218 5.33 2.39 -0.95
CA ASN A 218 6.01 3.69 -1.05
C ASN A 218 7.47 3.57 -1.51
N MET A 219 8.20 2.55 -1.07
CA MET A 219 9.57 2.30 -1.57
C MET A 219 9.58 1.98 -3.07
N ASN A 220 8.59 1.22 -3.55
CA ASN A 220 8.48 0.93 -4.98
C ASN A 220 8.19 2.21 -5.77
N GLU A 221 7.19 2.99 -5.36
CA GLU A 221 6.83 4.26 -6.02
C GLU A 221 8.02 5.22 -6.11
N LEU A 222 8.79 5.37 -5.02
CA LEU A 222 10.00 6.18 -5.02
C LEU A 222 11.06 5.64 -5.99
N ALA A 223 11.24 4.32 -6.02
CA ALA A 223 12.22 3.66 -6.88
C ALA A 223 11.87 3.71 -8.38
N THR A 224 10.59 3.80 -8.73
CA THR A 224 10.15 3.77 -10.14
C THR A 224 9.81 5.15 -10.71
N SER A 225 9.34 6.08 -9.87
CA SER A 225 8.73 7.33 -10.34
C SER A 225 9.33 8.61 -9.76
N ALA A 226 10.28 8.51 -8.82
CA ALA A 226 10.86 9.68 -8.14
C ALA A 226 12.36 9.92 -8.39
N GLY A 227 13.03 9.02 -9.13
CA GLY A 227 14.49 9.06 -9.26
C GLY A 227 15.21 8.84 -7.92
N TYR A 228 14.59 8.10 -7.01
CA TYR A 228 15.14 7.82 -5.69
C TYR A 228 16.35 6.86 -5.78
N PRO A 229 17.46 7.11 -5.04
CA PRO A 229 18.64 6.24 -5.07
C PRO A 229 18.32 4.83 -4.55
N ALA A 230 18.66 3.79 -5.33
CA ALA A 230 18.34 2.41 -4.99
C ALA A 230 19.02 1.91 -3.69
N ASP A 231 20.15 2.51 -3.31
CA ASP A 231 20.90 2.23 -2.07
C ASP A 231 20.43 3.08 -0.87
N GLY A 232 19.48 4.00 -1.08
CA GLY A 232 18.92 4.88 -0.05
C GLY A 232 17.81 4.23 0.78
N PHE A 233 17.50 2.96 0.54
CA PHE A 233 16.45 2.23 1.25
C PHE A 233 17.01 1.37 2.40
N PRO A 234 16.20 1.07 3.43
CA PRO A 234 16.59 0.17 4.51
C PRO A 234 16.98 -1.21 3.98
N THR A 235 18.04 -1.81 4.53
CA THR A 235 18.50 -3.15 4.16
C THR A 235 18.21 -4.21 5.23
N THR A 236 17.72 -3.80 6.40
CA THR A 236 17.40 -4.67 7.54
C THR A 236 16.01 -4.39 8.10
N SER A 237 15.49 -5.32 8.91
CA SER A 237 14.28 -5.13 9.72
C SER A 237 14.50 -4.14 10.87
N PHE A 238 13.43 -3.59 11.42
CA PHE A 238 13.47 -2.67 12.57
C PHE A 238 13.01 -3.37 13.85
N GLY A 239 13.63 -3.01 14.98
CA GLY A 239 13.21 -3.49 16.29
C GLY A 239 12.26 -2.54 17.02
N ARG A 240 12.07 -1.32 16.49
CA ARG A 240 11.29 -0.25 17.11
C ARG A 240 10.45 0.49 16.07
N ALA A 241 9.25 0.91 16.45
CA ALA A 241 8.38 1.70 15.57
C ALA A 241 8.98 3.09 15.28
N SER A 242 9.56 3.75 16.28
CA SER A 242 10.20 5.06 16.12
C SER A 242 11.38 5.02 15.15
N ASP A 243 12.18 3.94 15.17
CA ASP A 243 13.28 3.75 14.21
C ASP A 243 12.76 3.61 12.77
N PHE A 244 11.65 2.88 12.60
CA PHE A 244 10.98 2.75 11.30
C PHE A 244 10.43 4.10 10.82
N PHE A 245 9.67 4.82 11.64
CA PHE A 245 9.11 6.13 11.27
C PHE A 245 10.20 7.18 10.99
N LYS A 246 11.30 7.18 11.75
CA LYS A 246 12.48 8.02 11.46
C LYS A 246 13.16 7.63 10.16
N SER A 247 13.17 6.34 9.79
CA SER A 247 13.64 5.89 8.48
C SER A 247 12.78 6.44 7.36
N VAL A 248 11.45 6.29 7.46
CA VAL A 248 10.48 6.80 6.49
C VAL A 248 10.57 8.32 6.34
N ALA A 249 10.66 9.06 7.46
CA ALA A 249 10.83 10.50 7.42
C ALA A 249 12.14 10.93 6.72
N ARG A 250 13.22 10.16 6.86
CA ARG A 250 14.46 10.37 6.10
C ARG A 250 14.29 10.03 4.62
N GLU A 251 13.51 9.01 4.26
CA GLU A 251 13.14 8.73 2.87
C GLU A 251 12.40 9.92 2.25
N HIS A 252 11.45 10.54 2.97
CA HIS A 252 10.82 11.78 2.51
C HIS A 252 11.83 12.91 2.28
N LEU A 253 12.81 13.10 3.18
CA LEU A 253 13.85 14.11 3.00
C LEU A 253 14.75 13.82 1.78
N VAL A 254 15.13 12.57 1.57
CA VAL A 254 15.91 12.15 0.38
C VAL A 254 15.10 12.37 -0.88
N HIS A 255 13.82 11.98 -0.90
CA HIS A 255 12.90 12.20 -2.01
C HIS A 255 12.81 13.69 -2.38
N LEU A 256 12.69 14.58 -1.39
CA LEU A 256 12.71 16.03 -1.60
C LEU A 256 14.00 16.47 -2.26
N ARG A 257 15.15 15.91 -1.87
CA ARG A 257 16.43 16.25 -2.48
C ARG A 257 16.57 15.71 -3.90
N THR A 258 16.10 14.49 -4.18
CA THR A 258 16.47 13.75 -5.40
C THR A 258 15.50 13.94 -6.56
N GLN A 259 14.20 14.08 -6.30
CA GLN A 259 13.24 14.30 -7.39
C GLN A 259 13.33 15.75 -7.87
N ARG A 260 13.82 15.96 -9.09
CA ARG A 260 14.20 17.29 -9.61
C ARG A 260 13.02 18.23 -9.83
N ASN A 261 11.85 17.69 -10.18
CA ASN A 261 10.63 18.45 -10.44
C ASN A 261 9.65 18.53 -9.26
N LEU A 262 10.08 18.13 -8.04
CA LEU A 262 9.17 18.07 -6.89
C LEU A 262 8.64 19.45 -6.44
N ALA A 263 9.33 20.54 -6.81
CA ALA A 263 8.89 21.89 -6.53
C ALA A 263 9.09 22.79 -7.75
N PHE A 264 8.06 23.51 -8.16
CA PHE A 264 8.07 24.39 -9.32
C PHE A 264 8.40 25.85 -9.01
N THR A 265 8.34 26.22 -7.73
CA THR A 265 8.69 27.56 -7.25
C THR A 265 9.49 27.49 -5.96
N PRO A 266 10.25 28.55 -5.60
CA PRO A 266 10.95 28.64 -4.33
C PRO A 266 10.02 28.49 -3.11
N GLU A 267 8.78 29.00 -3.20
CA GLU A 267 7.79 28.93 -2.12
C GLU A 267 7.33 27.50 -1.87
N ILE A 268 7.06 26.73 -2.94
CA ILE A 268 6.73 25.31 -2.84
C ILE A 268 7.91 24.53 -2.26
N ALA A 269 9.13 24.79 -2.74
CA ALA A 269 10.33 24.14 -2.24
C ALA A 269 10.51 24.39 -0.73
N ARG A 270 10.31 25.63 -0.29
CA ARG A 270 10.35 26.02 1.13
C ARG A 270 9.24 25.33 1.94
N ALA A 271 8.02 25.30 1.42
CA ALA A 271 6.89 24.65 2.09
C ALA A 271 7.12 23.15 2.29
N ARG A 272 7.61 22.43 1.28
CA ARG A 272 7.96 21.01 1.37
C ARG A 272 9.15 20.77 2.31
N TYR A 273 10.16 21.64 2.26
CA TYR A 273 11.31 21.57 3.18
C TYR A 273 10.86 21.64 4.63
N ILE A 274 10.01 22.62 4.97
CA ILE A 274 9.46 22.76 6.32
C ILE A 274 8.61 21.52 6.66
N ALA A 275 7.66 21.14 5.81
CA ALA A 275 6.74 20.03 6.08
C ALA A 275 7.46 18.73 6.42
N ARG A 276 8.46 18.31 5.62
CA ARG A 276 9.15 17.03 5.83
C ARG A 276 10.06 17.03 7.06
N HIS A 277 10.70 18.15 7.38
CA HIS A 277 11.47 18.26 8.63
C HIS A 277 10.55 18.28 9.86
N ARG A 278 9.42 18.98 9.77
CA ARG A 278 8.41 18.98 10.83
C ARG A 278 7.79 17.60 11.01
N TYR A 279 7.51 16.88 9.93
CA TYR A 279 7.05 15.49 10.00
C TYR A 279 8.05 14.59 10.74
N LEU A 280 9.36 14.73 10.48
CA LEU A 280 10.39 14.01 11.23
C LEU A 280 10.34 14.32 12.75
N GLN A 281 10.11 15.58 13.13
CA GLN A 281 9.97 15.97 14.54
C GLN A 281 8.67 15.42 15.17
N LEU A 282 7.60 15.24 14.39
CA LEU A 282 6.33 14.65 14.87
C LEU A 282 6.44 13.16 15.22
N VAL A 283 7.50 12.46 14.77
CA VAL A 283 7.69 11.05 15.15
C VAL A 283 7.75 10.86 16.66
N ASP A 284 8.43 11.76 17.37
CA ASP A 284 8.56 11.68 18.83
C ASP A 284 7.25 12.05 19.55
N THR A 285 6.29 12.69 18.85
CA THR A 285 4.95 13.01 19.37
C THR A 285 3.98 11.84 19.19
N TYR A 286 3.99 11.20 18.01
CA TYR A 286 3.01 10.17 17.66
C TYR A 286 3.48 8.74 17.96
N CYS A 287 4.77 8.51 18.17
CA CYS A 287 5.28 7.22 18.60
C CYS A 287 5.38 7.16 20.12
N SER A 288 4.35 6.61 20.77
CA SER A 288 4.35 6.37 22.22
C SER A 288 5.43 5.34 22.62
N ALA A 289 5.91 5.41 23.86
CA ALA A 289 6.84 4.42 24.38
C ALA A 289 6.21 3.01 24.50
N GLU A 290 4.88 2.94 24.61
CA GLU A 290 4.11 1.69 24.72
C GLU A 290 4.07 0.95 23.38
N ASP A 291 3.90 1.68 22.27
CA ASP A 291 3.85 1.09 20.92
C ASP A 291 5.24 0.92 20.28
N ASP A 292 6.28 1.56 20.83
CA ASP A 292 7.60 1.60 20.21
C ASP A 292 8.30 0.22 20.18
N ALA A 293 8.16 -0.58 21.24
CA ALA A 293 8.86 -1.86 21.37
C ALA A 293 8.14 -3.05 20.71
N GLY A 294 6.99 -2.80 20.07
CA GLY A 294 6.09 -3.84 19.59
C GLY A 294 5.16 -4.39 20.70
N PRO A 295 4.40 -5.46 20.43
CA PRO A 295 4.48 -6.30 19.24
C PRO A 295 4.05 -5.58 17.96
N PHE A 296 4.54 -6.05 16.82
CA PHE A 296 4.23 -5.54 15.49
C PHE A 296 3.18 -6.43 14.81
N ALA A 297 2.37 -5.89 13.92
CA ALA A 297 1.26 -6.62 13.30
C ALA A 297 1.39 -6.70 11.77
N PRO A 298 0.83 -7.73 11.11
CA PRO A 298 0.63 -7.73 9.67
C PRO A 298 -0.16 -6.51 9.23
N PHE A 299 0.37 -5.80 8.25
CA PHE A 299 -0.32 -4.70 7.61
C PHE A 299 -0.19 -4.82 6.09
N CYS A 300 -1.33 -4.75 5.42
CA CYS A 300 -1.44 -4.70 3.96
C CYS A 300 -2.13 -3.37 3.61
N ASP A 301 -1.41 -2.49 2.93
CA ASP A 301 -1.90 -1.15 2.63
C ASP A 301 -3.12 -1.14 1.69
N ASP A 302 -3.20 -2.18 0.86
CA ASP A 302 -4.23 -2.36 -0.16
C ASP A 302 -5.32 -3.37 0.27
N PHE A 303 -5.46 -3.62 1.57
CA PHE A 303 -6.57 -4.39 2.15
C PHE A 303 -7.87 -3.57 2.09
N ARG A 304 -8.47 -3.49 0.91
CA ARG A 304 -9.61 -2.61 0.59
C ARG A 304 -10.62 -3.27 -0.36
N PRO A 305 -11.84 -2.72 -0.52
CA PRO A 305 -12.90 -3.30 -1.34
C PRO A 305 -12.54 -3.53 -2.81
N ALA A 306 -11.57 -2.78 -3.35
CA ALA A 306 -11.07 -2.97 -4.72
C ALA A 306 -10.28 -4.28 -4.91
N ASN A 307 -9.90 -4.93 -3.81
CA ASN A 307 -9.20 -6.22 -3.79
C ASN A 307 -10.01 -7.31 -3.08
N MET A 308 -11.30 -7.10 -2.86
CA MET A 308 -12.19 -8.10 -2.23
C MET A 308 -13.23 -8.55 -3.24
N LEU A 309 -13.33 -9.85 -3.49
CA LEU A 309 -14.42 -10.46 -4.24
C LEU A 309 -15.55 -10.83 -3.31
N VAL A 310 -16.77 -10.54 -3.72
CA VAL A 310 -17.99 -10.89 -2.99
C VAL A 310 -18.96 -11.65 -3.88
N ASP A 311 -19.76 -12.48 -3.25
CA ASP A 311 -21.00 -12.97 -3.81
C ASP A 311 -22.01 -11.79 -3.89
N PRO A 312 -22.55 -11.46 -5.08
CA PRO A 312 -23.34 -10.25 -5.27
C PRO A 312 -24.72 -10.31 -4.59
N ASP A 313 -25.24 -11.50 -4.30
CA ASP A 313 -26.56 -11.67 -3.69
C ASP A 313 -26.48 -11.61 -2.16
N THR A 314 -25.38 -12.10 -1.57
CA THR A 314 -25.21 -12.23 -0.12
C THR A 314 -24.22 -11.25 0.48
N MET A 315 -23.39 -10.59 -0.33
CA MET A 315 -22.24 -9.79 0.08
C MET A 315 -21.18 -10.56 0.89
N GLN A 316 -21.21 -11.89 0.84
CA GLN A 316 -20.19 -12.72 1.47
C GLN A 316 -18.87 -12.54 0.73
N ILE A 317 -17.80 -12.19 1.44
CA ILE A 317 -16.45 -12.11 0.87
C ILE A 317 -15.99 -13.54 0.55
N THR A 318 -15.68 -13.78 -0.71
CA THR A 318 -15.26 -15.08 -1.25
C THR A 318 -13.76 -15.16 -1.50
N ALA A 319 -13.10 -14.00 -1.70
CA ALA A 319 -11.66 -13.90 -1.72
C ALA A 319 -11.16 -12.48 -1.41
N VAL A 320 -10.00 -12.39 -0.78
CA VAL A 320 -9.20 -11.18 -0.65
C VAL A 320 -7.91 -11.38 -1.45
N LEU A 321 -7.74 -10.50 -2.42
CA LEU A 321 -6.66 -10.48 -3.39
C LEU A 321 -5.58 -9.47 -2.97
N ASP A 322 -4.51 -9.44 -3.77
CA ASP A 322 -3.40 -8.47 -3.68
C ASP A 322 -2.78 -8.28 -2.29
N TRP A 323 -2.00 -9.28 -1.89
CA TRP A 323 -1.21 -9.24 -0.64
C TRP A 323 0.21 -8.72 -0.87
N GLU A 324 0.45 -8.06 -1.99
CA GLU A 324 1.73 -7.42 -2.28
C GLU A 324 2.05 -6.32 -1.26
N PHE A 325 3.34 -6.12 -0.98
CA PHE A 325 3.82 -5.17 0.02
C PHE A 325 3.27 -5.38 1.45
N THR A 326 2.70 -6.55 1.75
CA THR A 326 2.32 -6.95 3.11
C THR A 326 3.56 -7.27 3.94
N ASN A 327 3.65 -6.68 5.13
CA ASN A 327 4.78 -6.86 6.04
C ASN A 327 4.28 -6.89 7.50
N ALA A 328 5.14 -7.32 8.42
CA ALA A 328 4.98 -6.94 9.82
C ALA A 328 5.38 -5.47 9.98
N MET A 329 4.52 -4.67 10.57
CA MET A 329 4.57 -3.20 10.59
C MET A 329 4.25 -2.64 11.99
N PRO A 330 4.53 -1.34 12.25
CA PRO A 330 4.07 -0.67 13.46
C PRO A 330 2.59 -1.01 13.73
N ALA A 331 2.27 -1.48 14.93
CA ALA A 331 0.89 -1.87 15.28
C ALA A 331 -0.08 -0.69 15.18
N GLN A 332 0.44 0.54 15.28
CA GLN A 332 -0.30 1.78 15.05
C GLN A 332 -1.09 1.76 13.73
N PHE A 333 -0.55 1.18 12.65
CA PHE A 333 -1.26 1.07 11.38
C PHE A 333 -2.50 0.17 11.44
N SER A 334 -2.45 -0.89 12.24
CA SER A 334 -3.63 -1.74 12.49
C SER A 334 -4.60 -1.08 13.47
N HIS A 335 -4.14 -0.12 14.27
CA HIS A 335 -4.95 0.67 15.19
C HIS A 335 -5.63 1.87 14.52
N ASP A 336 -5.52 2.03 13.20
CA ASP A 336 -6.21 3.06 12.44
C ASP A 336 -7.53 2.57 11.89
N PRO A 337 -8.61 3.38 11.88
CA PRO A 337 -9.80 3.04 11.13
C PRO A 337 -9.47 2.89 9.63
N PRO A 338 -10.17 2.02 8.89
CA PRO A 338 -9.87 1.82 7.47
C PRO A 338 -9.93 3.13 6.69
N TRP A 339 -8.85 3.50 6.00
CA TRP A 339 -8.78 4.77 5.29
C TRP A 339 -9.77 4.84 4.11
N TRP A 340 -10.18 3.69 3.58
CA TRP A 340 -10.99 3.55 2.37
C TRP A 340 -12.50 3.54 2.61
N LEU A 341 -13.01 3.90 3.80
CA LEU A 341 -14.47 3.84 4.09
C LEU A 341 -15.34 4.70 3.15
N LEU A 342 -14.75 5.66 2.44
CA LEU A 342 -15.41 6.43 1.36
C LEU A 342 -15.06 5.94 -0.05
N LEU A 343 -14.35 4.82 -0.17
CA LEU A 343 -13.69 4.24 -1.35
C LEU A 343 -12.59 5.10 -1.98
N ALA A 344 -12.64 6.42 -1.81
CA ALA A 344 -11.66 7.39 -2.28
C ALA A 344 -10.42 7.44 -1.36
N ASP A 345 -9.27 7.81 -1.92
CA ASP A 345 -8.02 7.97 -1.17
C ASP A 345 -8.04 9.30 -0.39
N PRO A 346 -7.79 9.34 0.94
CA PRO A 346 -7.78 10.58 1.71
C PRO A 346 -6.89 11.69 1.14
N GLY A 347 -5.80 11.33 0.46
CA GLY A 347 -4.91 12.28 -0.23
C GLY A 347 -5.63 13.13 -1.27
N SER A 348 -6.58 12.56 -2.04
CA SER A 348 -7.32 13.31 -3.05
C SER A 348 -8.21 14.41 -2.46
N TRP A 349 -8.79 14.15 -1.28
CA TRP A 349 -9.59 15.13 -0.54
C TRP A 349 -8.72 16.23 0.06
N VAL A 350 -7.55 15.86 0.56
CA VAL A 350 -6.56 16.79 1.11
C VAL A 350 -6.02 17.72 0.02
N ASP A 351 -5.68 17.18 -1.15
CA ASP A 351 -5.15 17.93 -2.30
C ASP A 351 -6.14 18.94 -2.88
N ARG A 352 -7.44 18.62 -2.87
CA ARG A 352 -8.50 19.53 -3.36
C ARG A 352 -9.04 20.50 -2.28
N ASP A 353 -8.35 20.61 -1.15
CA ASP A 353 -8.73 21.44 0.01
C ASP A 353 -10.11 21.11 0.60
N ALA A 354 -10.48 19.83 0.60
CA ALA A 354 -11.78 19.31 1.03
C ALA A 354 -11.69 18.46 2.30
N VAL A 355 -10.74 18.74 3.20
CA VAL A 355 -10.54 17.98 4.44
C VAL A 355 -11.79 17.98 5.32
N GLN A 356 -12.50 19.11 5.43
CA GLN A 356 -13.73 19.16 6.22
C GLN A 356 -14.84 18.34 5.59
N GLU A 357 -15.00 18.40 4.27
CA GLU A 357 -15.96 17.58 3.53
C GLU A 357 -15.67 16.08 3.72
N PHE A 358 -14.39 15.70 3.65
CA PHE A 358 -13.95 14.34 3.94
C PHE A 358 -14.37 13.91 5.34
N ARG A 359 -14.11 14.73 6.38
CA ARG A 359 -14.50 14.40 7.76
C ARG A 359 -16.02 14.24 7.90
N ASP A 360 -16.79 15.18 7.34
CA ASP A 360 -18.26 15.18 7.43
C ASP A 360 -18.86 13.90 6.81
N LEU A 361 -18.23 13.35 5.76
CA LEU A 361 -18.64 12.11 5.11
C LEU A 361 -18.05 10.85 5.77
N TYR A 362 -16.80 10.92 6.21
CA TYR A 362 -16.02 9.79 6.71
C TYR A 362 -16.44 9.41 8.13
N GLU A 363 -16.59 10.37 9.04
CA GLU A 363 -16.85 10.10 10.46
C GLU A 363 -18.13 9.27 10.71
N PRO A 364 -19.27 9.53 10.04
CA PRO A 364 -20.45 8.66 10.16
C PRO A 364 -20.19 7.22 9.72
N ARG A 365 -19.38 7.01 8.67
CA ARG A 365 -19.02 5.68 8.16
C ARG A 365 -17.99 5.00 9.04
N MET A 366 -17.08 5.74 9.62
CA MET A 366 -16.15 5.27 10.64
C MET A 366 -16.90 4.76 11.86
N GLU A 367 -17.84 5.54 12.42
CA GLU A 367 -18.63 5.09 13.57
C GLU A 367 -19.53 3.89 13.22
N GLN A 368 -20.02 3.79 11.98
CA GLN A 368 -20.73 2.61 11.50
C GLN A 368 -19.83 1.37 11.48
N PHE A 369 -18.63 1.48 10.91
CA PHE A 369 -17.64 0.39 10.89
C PHE A 369 -17.25 -0.03 12.32
N LEU A 370 -17.00 0.94 13.21
CA LEU A 370 -16.58 0.67 14.58
C LEU A 370 -17.66 -0.04 15.40
N ARG A 371 -18.94 0.26 15.19
CA ARG A 371 -20.04 -0.52 15.80
C ARG A 371 -20.06 -1.98 15.34
N MET A 372 -19.73 -2.24 14.08
CA MET A 372 -19.59 -3.60 13.58
C MET A 372 -18.38 -4.30 14.22
N LEU A 373 -17.25 -3.60 14.35
CA LEU A 373 -16.08 -4.12 15.04
C LEU A 373 -16.36 -4.43 16.52
N GLU A 374 -17.03 -3.55 17.25
CA GLU A 374 -17.44 -3.79 18.65
C GLU A 374 -18.33 -5.02 18.79
N THR A 375 -19.23 -5.24 17.83
CA THR A 375 -20.09 -6.43 17.79
C THR A 375 -19.25 -7.69 17.65
N VAL A 376 -18.28 -7.69 16.73
CA VAL A 376 -17.35 -8.82 16.53
C VAL A 376 -16.48 -9.05 17.77
N GLU A 377 -15.92 -7.99 18.35
CA GLU A 377 -15.10 -8.07 19.57
C GLU A 377 -15.89 -8.66 20.75
N ALA A 378 -17.16 -8.28 20.90
CA ALA A 378 -18.04 -8.78 21.96
C ALA A 378 -18.45 -10.25 21.77
N GLU A 379 -18.59 -10.71 20.52
CA GLU A 379 -18.89 -12.12 20.21
C GLU A 379 -17.68 -13.01 20.53
N GLU A 380 -16.50 -12.65 20.04
CA GLU A 380 -15.29 -13.43 20.27
C GLU A 380 -14.81 -13.36 21.74
N GLY A 381 -15.03 -12.22 22.41
CA GLY A 381 -14.73 -12.06 23.84
C GLY A 381 -15.62 -12.93 24.74
N ARG A 382 -16.83 -13.29 24.30
CA ARG A 382 -17.69 -14.25 25.01
C ARG A 382 -17.22 -15.69 24.85
N ASP A 383 -16.62 -16.02 23.71
CA ASP A 383 -16.06 -17.36 23.43
C ASP A 383 -14.72 -17.59 24.15
N ALA A 384 -13.99 -16.52 24.49
CA ALA A 384 -12.73 -16.57 25.23
C ALA A 384 -12.87 -16.65 26.78
N CYS A 385 -14.10 -16.69 27.31
CA CYS A 385 -14.37 -16.86 28.75
C CYS A 385 -14.13 -18.31 29.25
N GLY A 386 -12.97 -18.88 28.91
CA GLY A 386 -12.37 -20.04 29.53
C GLY A 386 -10.94 -19.70 29.96
N ASP A 387 -10.79 -19.41 31.26
CA ASP A 387 -9.53 -19.31 32.02
C ASP A 387 -8.37 -18.46 31.44
N GLY A 388 -8.35 -17.19 31.86
CA GLY A 388 -7.17 -16.56 32.46
C GLY A 388 -6.01 -16.11 31.55
N ASP A 389 -6.12 -14.91 30.98
CA ASP A 389 -5.18 -13.78 31.15
C ASP A 389 -5.83 -12.57 30.43
N GLY A 390 -6.44 -11.66 31.18
CA GLY A 390 -7.12 -10.51 30.59
C GLY A 390 -6.07 -9.54 30.08
N ASP A 391 -5.88 -9.46 28.76
CA ASP A 391 -5.09 -8.37 28.16
C ASP A 391 -5.78 -7.06 28.53
N ASP A 392 -5.22 -6.29 29.48
CA ASP A 392 -5.72 -4.97 29.92
C ASP A 392 -5.69 -3.93 28.78
N ARG A 393 -5.28 -4.31 27.56
CA ARG A 393 -5.28 -3.46 26.38
C ARG A 393 -6.71 -3.10 25.96
N PRO A 394 -6.96 -1.82 25.61
CA PRO A 394 -8.23 -1.42 25.05
C PRO A 394 -8.59 -2.22 23.78
N PRO A 395 -9.89 -2.46 23.52
CA PRO A 395 -10.34 -3.11 22.28
C PRO A 395 -9.83 -2.34 21.05
N LEU A 396 -9.71 -3.04 19.92
CA LEU A 396 -9.24 -2.46 18.66
C LEU A 396 -10.16 -1.30 18.23
N SER A 397 -11.47 -1.43 18.42
CA SER A 397 -12.43 -0.34 18.15
C SER A 397 -12.12 0.94 18.95
N ALA A 398 -11.76 0.81 20.24
CA ALA A 398 -11.36 1.95 21.07
C ALA A 398 -10.02 2.54 20.62
N ARG A 399 -9.06 1.71 20.23
CA ARG A 399 -7.76 2.16 19.69
C ARG A 399 -7.91 2.92 18.36
N MET A 400 -8.81 2.47 17.48
CA MET A 400 -9.17 3.17 16.23
C MET A 400 -9.79 4.54 16.48
N ARG A 401 -10.75 4.64 17.41
CA ARG A 401 -11.31 5.95 17.80
C ARG A 401 -10.24 6.89 18.37
N ALA A 402 -9.37 6.37 19.22
CA ALA A 402 -8.27 7.14 19.79
C ALA A 402 -7.30 7.62 18.70
N SER A 403 -7.00 6.80 17.70
CA SER A 403 -6.15 7.19 16.57
C SER A 403 -6.72 8.37 15.80
N TRP A 404 -8.02 8.32 15.50
CA TRP A 404 -8.72 9.41 14.82
C TRP A 404 -8.75 10.68 15.66
N ALA A 405 -9.17 10.58 16.93
CA ALA A 405 -9.33 11.73 17.83
C ALA A 405 -8.02 12.47 18.13
N THR A 406 -6.90 11.76 18.16
CA THR A 406 -5.56 12.33 18.41
C THR A 406 -4.87 12.83 17.15
N GLY A 407 -5.44 12.59 15.96
CA GLY A 407 -4.81 12.88 14.68
C GLY A 407 -3.71 11.90 14.26
N ARG A 408 -3.45 10.84 15.05
CA ARG A 408 -2.43 9.83 14.73
C ARG A 408 -2.70 9.14 13.39
N PHE A 409 -3.97 8.90 13.06
CA PHE A 409 -4.38 8.39 11.75
C PHE A 409 -3.71 9.15 10.58
N TRP A 410 -3.65 10.48 10.66
CA TRP A 410 -3.07 11.31 9.59
C TRP A 410 -1.55 11.24 9.56
N PHE A 411 -0.91 11.11 10.72
CA PHE A 411 0.53 10.90 10.81
C PHE A 411 0.94 9.55 10.22
N ASP A 412 0.21 8.49 10.59
CA ASP A 412 0.41 7.12 10.10
C ASP A 412 0.11 7.02 8.60
N PHE A 413 -0.98 7.66 8.13
CA PHE A 413 -1.31 7.74 6.71
C PHE A 413 -0.22 8.46 5.90
N ALA A 414 0.27 9.61 6.37
CA ALA A 414 1.33 10.35 5.71
C ALA A 414 2.65 9.56 5.61
N SER A 415 2.96 8.72 6.60
CA SER A 415 4.15 7.86 6.59
C SER A 415 4.20 6.91 5.39
N ARG A 416 3.03 6.55 4.85
CA ARG A 416 2.90 5.61 3.74
C ARG A 416 2.82 6.30 2.37
N LYS A 417 2.82 7.64 2.33
CA LYS A 417 2.45 8.43 1.16
C LYS A 417 3.43 9.59 0.93
N SER A 418 4.59 9.32 0.33
CA SER A 418 5.63 10.36 0.10
C SER A 418 5.20 11.51 -0.81
N TYR A 419 4.18 11.32 -1.64
CA TYR A 419 3.63 12.34 -2.51
C TYR A 419 2.59 13.22 -1.79
N ASP A 420 1.99 12.75 -0.71
CA ASP A 420 0.91 13.46 0.00
C ASP A 420 1.36 14.05 1.35
N VAL A 421 2.52 13.61 1.88
CA VAL A 421 3.05 14.02 3.19
C VAL A 421 3.09 15.54 3.39
N ASP A 422 3.40 16.28 2.33
CA ASP A 422 3.52 17.74 2.39
C ASP A 422 2.13 18.39 2.55
N THR A 423 1.15 17.98 1.73
CA THR A 423 -0.22 18.52 1.82
C THR A 423 -0.89 18.09 3.13
N ILE A 424 -0.72 16.82 3.56
CA ILE A 424 -1.26 16.31 4.83
C ILE A 424 -0.65 17.09 6.01
N TYR A 425 0.65 17.38 5.97
CA TYR A 425 1.27 18.18 7.02
C TYR A 425 0.59 19.54 7.15
N TRP A 426 0.52 20.33 6.07
CA TRP A 426 -0.02 21.69 6.13
C TRP A 426 -1.51 21.74 6.42
N LYS A 427 -2.30 20.83 5.86
CA LYS A 427 -3.76 20.84 5.98
C LYS A 427 -4.26 20.18 7.26
N VAL A 428 -3.51 19.24 7.83
CA VAL A 428 -4.02 18.40 8.92
C VAL A 428 -3.12 18.34 10.15
N LEU A 429 -1.81 18.17 9.98
CA LEU A 429 -0.88 17.98 11.12
C LEU A 429 -0.31 19.31 11.65
N HIS A 430 -0.45 20.40 10.90
CA HIS A 430 0.03 21.71 11.31
C HIS A 430 -0.96 22.38 12.27
N GLU A 431 -0.55 22.57 13.53
CA GLU A 431 -1.35 23.18 14.59
C GLU A 431 -1.40 24.73 14.53
N GLY A 432 -1.00 25.33 13.41
CA GLY A 432 -0.87 26.78 13.25
C GLY A 432 0.46 27.35 13.78
N GLY A 433 0.64 28.66 13.60
CA GLY A 433 1.86 29.38 13.97
C GLY A 433 2.95 29.35 12.88
N ASP A 434 4.16 29.81 13.23
CA ASP A 434 5.30 29.82 12.31
C ASP A 434 6.03 28.46 12.35
N ALA A 435 5.63 27.53 11.48
CA ALA A 435 6.26 26.21 11.39
C ALA A 435 7.77 26.27 11.11
N ALA A 436 8.26 27.30 10.39
CA ALA A 436 9.69 27.48 10.15
C ALA A 436 10.44 27.89 11.42
N ALA A 437 9.79 28.59 12.35
CA ALA A 437 10.39 28.93 13.65
C ALA A 437 10.53 27.73 14.59
N LEU A 438 9.79 26.64 14.34
CA LEU A 438 9.86 25.40 15.12
C LEU A 438 10.92 24.41 14.61
N LEU A 439 11.58 24.72 13.48
CA LEU A 439 12.71 23.94 12.98
C LEU A 439 13.95 24.15 13.86
N GLU A 440 14.78 23.10 13.96
CA GLU A 440 16.10 23.23 14.59
C GLU A 440 16.91 24.34 13.90
N PRO A 441 17.71 25.13 14.64
CA PRO A 441 18.44 26.27 14.08
C PRO A 441 19.28 25.94 12.84
N GLU A 442 19.95 24.79 12.85
CA GLU A 442 20.79 24.31 11.74
C GLU A 442 19.95 23.96 10.51
N VAL A 443 18.80 23.31 10.72
CA VAL A 443 17.84 22.97 9.65
C VAL A 443 17.27 24.26 9.06
N ARG A 444 16.86 25.21 9.89
CA ARG A 444 16.35 26.51 9.43
C ARG A 444 17.41 27.28 8.63
N ALA A 445 18.67 27.26 9.07
CA ALA A 445 19.76 27.91 8.37
C ALA A 445 20.09 27.28 7.00
N GLY A 446 19.89 25.97 6.85
CA GLY A 446 20.11 25.25 5.57
C GLY A 446 18.99 25.41 4.53
N MET A 447 17.85 25.98 4.91
CA MET A 447 16.65 26.04 4.09
C MET A 447 16.84 26.78 2.77
N ASP A 448 17.46 27.96 2.79
CA ASP A 448 17.62 28.77 1.58
C ASP A 448 18.55 28.10 0.56
N ALA A 449 19.64 27.46 1.04
CA ALA A 449 20.52 26.68 0.19
C ALA A 449 19.82 25.47 -0.45
N ALA A 450 18.96 24.78 0.31
CA ALA A 450 18.18 23.65 -0.21
C ALA A 450 17.16 24.11 -1.27
N VAL A 451 16.57 25.30 -1.11
CA VAL A 451 15.68 25.90 -2.12
C VAL A 451 16.46 26.26 -3.39
N GLU A 452 17.63 26.87 -3.28
CA GLU A 452 18.49 27.18 -4.42
C GLU A 452 18.89 25.92 -5.19
N GLU A 453 19.31 24.87 -4.48
CA GLU A 453 19.63 23.56 -5.08
C GLU A 453 18.42 22.99 -5.84
N LYS A 454 17.23 23.01 -5.23
CA LYS A 454 16.00 22.51 -5.87
C LYS A 454 15.65 23.27 -7.15
N MET A 455 15.80 24.59 -7.15
CA MET A 455 15.52 25.41 -8.34
C MET A 455 16.54 25.17 -9.46
N ALA A 456 17.80 24.93 -9.12
CA ALA A 456 18.83 24.52 -10.09
C ALA A 456 18.48 23.17 -10.73
N GLN A 457 18.11 22.18 -9.91
CA GLN A 457 17.67 20.86 -10.38
C GLN A 457 16.44 20.93 -11.30
N LEU A 458 15.45 21.77 -10.96
CA LEU A 458 14.26 21.97 -11.80
C LEU A 458 14.62 22.53 -13.17
N LYS A 459 15.59 23.45 -13.23
CA LYS A 459 16.07 24.02 -14.50
C LYS A 459 16.68 22.93 -15.38
N GLU A 460 17.58 22.13 -14.83
CA GLU A 460 18.20 21.00 -15.55
C GLU A 460 17.15 19.98 -16.02
N TYR A 461 16.17 19.68 -15.17
CA TYR A 461 15.05 18.80 -15.52
C TYR A 461 14.27 19.32 -16.72
N ARG A 462 13.91 20.61 -16.74
CA ARG A 462 13.18 21.23 -17.86
C ARG A 462 13.98 21.21 -19.16
N GLU A 463 15.28 21.43 -19.09
CA GLU A 463 16.17 21.33 -20.25
C GLU A 463 16.19 19.90 -20.81
N GLU A 464 16.27 18.89 -19.96
CA GLU A 464 16.21 17.47 -20.35
C GLU A 464 14.86 17.08 -20.95
N CYS A 465 13.75 17.47 -20.30
CA CYS A 465 12.40 17.24 -20.84
C CYS A 465 12.22 17.91 -22.20
N ALA A 466 12.69 19.14 -22.37
CA ALA A 466 12.62 19.85 -23.65
C ALA A 466 13.38 19.15 -24.78
N MET A 467 14.47 18.45 -24.47
CA MET A 467 15.21 17.66 -25.45
C MET A 467 14.52 16.34 -25.78
N ARG A 468 13.89 15.71 -24.79
CA ARG A 468 13.27 14.38 -24.91
C ARG A 468 11.85 14.40 -25.47
N PHE A 469 11.09 15.45 -25.16
CA PHE A 469 9.70 15.65 -25.55
C PHE A 469 9.54 16.99 -26.29
N PRO A 470 10.14 17.13 -27.49
CA PRO A 470 10.13 18.41 -28.21
C PRO A 470 8.73 18.84 -28.67
N ASP A 471 7.80 17.87 -28.83
CA ASP A 471 6.46 18.10 -29.36
C ASP A 471 5.40 18.41 -28.28
N GLU A 472 5.70 18.23 -26.98
CA GLU A 472 4.78 18.55 -25.86
C GLU A 472 4.74 20.06 -25.53
N LYS A 473 5.65 20.87 -26.09
CA LYS A 473 5.71 22.32 -25.86
C LYS A 473 4.61 23.13 -26.55
N ALA A 474 3.66 22.50 -27.24
CA ALA A 474 2.61 23.22 -27.96
C ALA A 474 1.45 23.69 -27.06
N ASP A 475 1.27 23.13 -25.85
CA ASP A 475 0.07 23.37 -25.03
C ASP A 475 0.32 24.05 -23.66
N ASP A 476 1.56 24.35 -23.26
CA ASP A 476 1.87 24.97 -21.94
C ASP A 476 1.72 26.51 -21.90
N ASN A 477 0.80 27.08 -22.67
CA ASN A 477 0.37 28.48 -22.54
C ASN A 477 -1.13 28.53 -22.20
N GLU A 478 -1.50 28.12 -20.98
CA GLU A 478 -2.73 28.57 -20.31
C GLU A 478 -2.57 28.64 -18.79
#